data_AF-A0A970VYM0-F1
#
_entry.id   AF-A0A970VYM0-F1
#
_cell.length_a   1.000
_cell.length_b   1.000
_cell.length_c   1.000
_cell.angle_alpha   90.00
_cell.angle_beta   90.00
_cell.angle_gamma   90.00
#
_symmetry.space_group_name_H-M   'P 1'
#
loop_
_entity.id
_entity.type
_entity.pdbx_description
1 polymer ?
#
loop_
_entity_poly.entity_id
_entity_poly.type
_entity_poly.pdbx_seq_one_letter_code
_entity_poly.pdbx_strand_id
1 'polypeptide(L)'
;MYTLKPISERVAKMRDKYRNTKPEICTARYRLVTEFYMQNPDLTGILKRAKNFKNICDKIPVRIDEGEVIVGAQSAKYRACALYPENSIDWLLEEVRSGLISTRDIDPYIISEEDREYILSTGDFWLKECMSAKTDAALPDGFLAHIGNGISKFGPKGNTPHPVGHFCTNYERAIKKGFAAIKAEADAKIAELEEKGIYGDSINKYNFYRAISIVCEGMIILTKRYAKLAAEKAAVEKDPVRKKELEAMADTLNWCMEKPCRTFHDAIQTLFMYQTCLCLDANMHGISFGRVDQYLGDFYKADIEAGRLTPEYAQELMDLFYLKVAEMNKPWSYIATQSNPGYTSGQLMTLGGVKPDG
;
A
#
# COMPACT_ATOMS: atom_id res chain seq x y z
N MET A 1 -7.15 -35.88 -0.67
CA MET A 1 -5.69 -35.70 -0.49
C MET A 1 -5.24 -34.73 -1.58
N TYR A 2 -4.58 -33.62 -1.23
CA TYR A 2 -4.10 -32.67 -2.24
C TYR A 2 -2.90 -33.25 -2.98
N THR A 3 -2.84 -33.08 -4.30
CA THR A 3 -1.72 -33.51 -5.15
C THR A 3 -1.01 -32.27 -5.65
N LEU A 4 0.30 -32.18 -5.40
CA LEU A 4 1.12 -31.10 -5.95
C LEU A 4 1.08 -31.17 -7.48
N LYS A 5 0.69 -30.06 -8.10
CA LYS A 5 0.73 -29.86 -9.55
C LYS A 5 1.83 -28.84 -9.90
N PRO A 6 2.42 -28.91 -11.10
CA PRO A 6 3.29 -27.85 -11.59
C PRO A 6 2.54 -26.50 -11.64
N ILE A 7 3.26 -25.41 -11.40
CA ILE A 7 2.74 -24.05 -11.63
C ILE A 7 2.48 -23.81 -13.13
N SER A 8 1.59 -22.87 -13.46
CA SER A 8 1.38 -22.47 -14.86
C SER A 8 2.62 -21.80 -15.45
N GLU A 9 2.72 -21.77 -16.78
CA GLU A 9 3.79 -21.05 -17.49
C GLU A 9 3.80 -19.55 -17.16
N ARG A 10 2.61 -18.96 -16.98
CA ARG A 10 2.45 -17.56 -16.58
C ARG A 10 3.04 -17.30 -15.19
N VAL A 11 2.71 -18.13 -14.21
CA VAL A 11 3.27 -18.03 -12.85
C VAL A 11 4.79 -18.22 -12.88
N ALA A 12 5.30 -19.16 -13.68
CA ALA A 12 6.74 -19.37 -13.84
C ALA A 12 7.43 -18.10 -14.38
N LYS A 13 6.92 -17.51 -15.47
CA LYS A 13 7.45 -16.26 -16.05
C LYS A 13 7.44 -15.10 -15.05
N MET A 14 6.35 -14.91 -14.31
CA MET A 14 6.24 -13.84 -13.32
C MET A 14 7.18 -14.05 -12.11
N ARG A 15 7.33 -15.29 -11.66
CA ARG A 15 8.31 -15.65 -10.63
C ARG A 15 9.73 -15.37 -11.09
N ASP A 16 10.08 -15.70 -12.33
CA ASP A 16 11.40 -15.44 -12.89
C ASP A 16 11.65 -13.93 -13.05
N LYS A 17 10.65 -13.16 -13.51
CA LYS A 17 10.69 -11.69 -13.51
C LYS A 17 10.97 -11.14 -12.11
N TYR A 18 10.24 -11.62 -11.09
CA TYR A 18 10.46 -11.21 -9.69
C TYR A 18 11.90 -11.49 -9.23
N ARG A 19 12.40 -12.71 -9.43
CA ARG A 19 13.73 -13.12 -8.96
C ARG A 19 14.87 -12.35 -9.62
N ASN A 20 14.72 -12.01 -10.90
CA ASN A 20 15.77 -11.39 -11.71
C ASN A 20 15.71 -9.85 -11.73
N THR A 21 14.61 -9.24 -11.27
CA THR A 21 14.52 -7.77 -11.20
C THR A 21 15.23 -7.27 -9.94
N LYS A 22 16.29 -6.46 -10.06
CA LYS A 22 16.85 -5.75 -8.91
C LYS A 22 15.90 -4.61 -8.48
N PRO A 23 15.55 -4.47 -7.18
CA PRO A 23 14.70 -3.39 -6.73
C PRO A 23 15.25 -1.99 -7.05
N GLU A 24 14.35 -1.06 -7.33
CA GLU A 24 14.67 0.34 -7.60
C GLU A 24 14.03 1.28 -6.58
N ILE A 25 14.55 2.50 -6.45
CA ILE A 25 13.86 3.61 -5.83
C ILE A 25 12.89 4.23 -6.85
N CYS A 26 11.69 4.60 -6.40
CA CYS A 26 10.71 5.32 -7.19
C CYS A 26 10.22 6.57 -6.45
N THR A 27 10.53 7.75 -7.00
CA THR A 27 10.12 9.03 -6.39
C THR A 27 8.70 9.46 -6.73
N ALA A 28 7.93 8.70 -7.51
CA ALA A 28 6.57 9.10 -7.92
C ALA A 28 5.68 9.46 -6.72
N ARG A 29 5.65 8.62 -5.68
CA ARG A 29 4.95 8.93 -4.43
C ARG A 29 5.58 10.11 -3.70
N TYR A 30 6.90 10.13 -3.57
CA TYR A 30 7.66 11.20 -2.89
C TYR A 30 7.27 12.57 -3.44
N ARG A 31 7.28 12.73 -4.76
CA ARG A 31 6.96 13.99 -5.46
C ARG A 31 5.56 14.46 -5.13
N LEU A 32 4.57 13.57 -5.25
CA LEU A 32 3.17 13.87 -4.94
C LEU A 32 2.97 14.35 -3.49
N VAL A 33 3.65 13.72 -2.54
CA VAL A 33 3.57 14.10 -1.12
C VAL A 33 4.28 15.43 -0.89
N THR A 34 5.46 15.63 -1.47
CA THR A 34 6.26 16.85 -1.30
C THR A 34 5.53 18.07 -1.85
N GLU A 35 5.04 17.97 -3.08
CA GLU A 35 4.28 19.04 -3.73
C GLU A 35 3.00 19.36 -2.94
N PHE A 36 2.26 18.33 -2.50
CA PHE A 36 1.07 18.54 -1.68
C PHE A 36 1.38 19.28 -0.38
N TYR A 37 2.43 18.87 0.34
CA TYR A 37 2.80 19.49 1.62
C TYR A 37 3.27 20.93 1.44
N MET A 38 4.07 21.22 0.40
CA MET A 38 4.54 22.58 0.09
C MET A 38 3.40 23.51 -0.34
N GLN A 39 2.42 23.01 -1.10
CA GLN A 39 1.28 23.80 -1.58
C GLN A 39 0.18 23.99 -0.52
N ASN A 40 0.20 23.21 0.57
CA ASN A 40 -0.82 23.24 1.61
C ASN A 40 -0.20 23.41 3.01
N PRO A 41 0.53 24.52 3.28
CA PRO A 41 1.20 24.73 4.56
C PRO A 41 0.21 24.82 5.73
N ASP A 42 -0.98 25.36 5.50
CA ASP A 42 -2.00 25.59 6.54
C ASP A 42 -2.81 24.34 6.91
N LEU A 43 -2.73 23.28 6.10
CA LEU A 43 -3.40 22.01 6.43
C LEU A 43 -2.57 21.27 7.49
N THR A 44 -3.24 20.84 8.56
CA THR A 44 -2.62 20.10 9.67
C THR A 44 -3.44 18.84 10.03
N GLY A 45 -2.84 17.99 10.86
CA GLY A 45 -3.51 16.84 11.46
C GLY A 45 -4.12 15.83 10.47
N ILE A 46 -5.24 15.23 10.88
CA ILE A 46 -5.88 14.11 10.18
C ILE A 46 -6.38 14.49 8.77
N LEU A 47 -6.82 15.74 8.57
CA LEU A 47 -7.29 16.20 7.27
C LEU A 47 -6.14 16.41 6.28
N LYS A 48 -4.95 16.85 6.73
CA LYS A 48 -3.75 16.91 5.87
C LYS A 48 -3.43 15.51 5.34
N ARG A 49 -3.41 14.50 6.22
CA ARG A 49 -3.17 13.10 5.86
C ARG A 49 -4.21 12.57 4.89
N ALA A 50 -5.50 12.73 5.18
CA ALA A 50 -6.58 12.25 4.32
C ALA A 50 -6.56 12.87 2.92
N LYS A 51 -6.39 14.20 2.84
CA LYS A 51 -6.31 14.92 1.55
C LYS A 51 -5.05 14.56 0.77
N ASN A 52 -3.91 14.38 1.45
CA ASN A 52 -2.68 13.90 0.80
C ASN A 52 -2.85 12.47 0.26
N PHE A 53 -3.47 11.58 1.03
CA PHE A 53 -3.76 10.21 0.57
C PHE A 53 -4.64 10.22 -0.68
N LYS A 54 -5.72 11.02 -0.69
CA LYS A 54 -6.53 11.19 -1.90
C LYS A 54 -5.71 11.75 -3.07
N ASN A 55 -4.84 12.74 -2.83
CA ASN A 55 -3.92 13.26 -3.85
C ASN A 55 -3.00 12.18 -4.43
N ILE A 56 -2.49 11.26 -3.61
CA ILE A 56 -1.73 10.10 -4.08
C ILE A 56 -2.61 9.20 -4.94
N CYS A 57 -3.78 8.79 -4.46
CA CYS A 57 -4.71 7.94 -5.21
C CYS A 57 -5.12 8.53 -6.57
N ASP A 58 -5.33 9.85 -6.63
CA ASP A 58 -5.73 10.57 -7.83
C ASP A 58 -4.61 10.59 -8.90
N LYS A 59 -3.34 10.60 -8.48
CA LYS A 59 -2.21 10.95 -9.37
C LYS A 59 -1.11 9.90 -9.49
N ILE A 60 -0.97 8.97 -8.55
CA ILE A 60 0.09 7.96 -8.58
C ILE A 60 0.03 7.19 -9.91
N PRO A 61 1.15 6.96 -10.61
CA PRO A 61 1.12 6.19 -11.85
C PRO A 61 0.59 4.78 -11.61
N VAL A 62 -0.40 4.37 -12.39
CA VAL A 62 -0.97 3.02 -12.37
C VAL A 62 -0.36 2.20 -13.50
N ARG A 63 -0.16 0.90 -13.28
CA ARG A 63 0.40 -0.02 -14.27
C ARG A 63 -0.31 -1.36 -14.26
N ILE A 64 -0.38 -1.98 -15.43
CA ILE A 64 -0.80 -3.38 -15.60
C ILE A 64 0.28 -4.01 -16.46
N ASP A 65 1.11 -4.81 -15.83
CA ASP A 65 2.21 -5.51 -16.46
C ASP A 65 1.71 -6.74 -17.23
N GLU A 66 2.54 -7.25 -18.13
CA GLU A 66 2.23 -8.46 -18.90
C GLU A 66 1.95 -9.65 -17.96
N GLY A 67 0.86 -10.38 -18.24
CA GLY A 67 0.42 -11.54 -17.47
C GLY A 67 -0.32 -11.22 -16.16
N GLU A 68 -0.37 -9.97 -15.70
CA GLU A 68 -1.10 -9.65 -14.46
C GLU A 68 -2.61 -9.82 -14.64
N VAL A 69 -3.25 -10.49 -13.68
CA VAL A 69 -4.73 -10.56 -13.52
C VAL A 69 -5.20 -10.05 -12.15
N ILE A 70 -4.27 -9.82 -11.22
CA ILE A 70 -4.47 -9.08 -9.97
C ILE A 70 -3.53 -7.88 -10.02
N VAL A 71 -4.06 -6.67 -9.85
CA VAL A 71 -3.32 -5.42 -10.06
C VAL A 71 -3.38 -4.49 -8.86
N GLY A 72 -2.44 -3.56 -8.83
CA GLY A 72 -2.15 -2.71 -7.68
C GLY A 72 -0.63 -2.59 -7.54
N ALA A 73 -0.14 -1.37 -7.30
CA ALA A 73 1.27 -1.10 -7.17
C ALA A 73 1.50 0.05 -6.20
N GLN A 74 2.55 -0.06 -5.39
CA GLN A 74 3.01 1.03 -4.51
C GLN A 74 3.82 2.07 -5.30
N SER A 75 4.31 1.73 -6.49
CA SER A 75 5.27 2.51 -7.27
C SER A 75 5.01 2.40 -8.77
N ALA A 76 5.55 3.36 -9.52
CA ALA A 76 5.40 3.44 -10.97
C ALA A 76 6.17 2.35 -11.73
N LYS A 77 7.08 1.62 -11.06
CA LYS A 77 7.97 0.62 -11.66
C LYS A 77 7.80 -0.74 -10.97
N TYR A 78 8.07 -1.82 -11.69
CA TYR A 78 7.99 -3.17 -11.14
C TYR A 78 9.05 -3.40 -10.04
N ARG A 79 8.64 -3.99 -8.91
CA ARG A 79 9.51 -4.27 -7.73
C ARG A 79 10.24 -3.03 -7.17
N ALA A 80 9.82 -1.83 -7.54
CA ALA A 80 10.40 -0.60 -7.03
C ALA A 80 9.74 -0.17 -5.73
N CYS A 81 10.50 0.54 -4.92
CA CYS A 81 10.16 0.95 -3.59
C CYS A 81 9.67 2.39 -3.57
N ALA A 82 8.48 2.60 -3.02
CA ALA A 82 7.96 3.94 -2.78
C ALA A 82 8.67 4.58 -1.57
N LEU A 83 8.81 5.91 -1.59
CA LEU A 83 9.43 6.65 -0.50
C LEU A 83 8.41 7.47 0.30
N TYR A 84 8.72 7.67 1.57
CA TYR A 84 7.82 8.23 2.58
C TYR A 84 8.49 9.35 3.37
N PRO A 85 8.83 10.46 2.69
CA PRO A 85 9.61 11.52 3.32
C PRO A 85 8.88 12.19 4.48
N GLU A 86 7.54 12.09 4.52
CA GLU A 86 6.74 12.64 5.62
C GLU A 86 6.93 11.86 6.93
N ASN A 87 7.44 10.63 6.89
CA ASN A 87 7.77 9.87 8.09
C ASN A 87 9.17 10.23 8.59
N SER A 88 10.18 10.03 7.74
CA SER A 88 11.58 10.34 8.05
C SER A 88 12.39 10.41 6.75
N ILE A 89 13.40 11.28 6.71
CA ILE A 89 14.20 11.53 5.50
C ILE A 89 15.71 11.51 5.74
N ASP A 90 16.15 11.63 6.99
CA ASP A 90 17.56 11.85 7.37
C ASP A 90 18.48 10.72 6.87
N TRP A 91 18.16 9.48 7.22
CA TRP A 91 18.90 8.30 6.77
C TRP A 91 18.95 8.19 5.23
N LEU A 92 17.85 8.52 4.54
CA LEU A 92 17.77 8.40 3.10
C LEU A 92 18.66 9.45 2.42
N LEU A 93 18.68 10.68 2.95
CA LEU A 93 19.53 11.74 2.42
C LEU A 93 21.00 11.40 2.54
N GLU A 94 21.43 10.84 3.67
CA GLU A 94 22.81 10.39 3.87
C GLU A 94 23.20 9.32 2.84
N GLU A 95 22.36 8.30 2.68
CA GLU A 95 22.64 7.18 1.77
C GLU A 95 22.55 7.54 0.29
N VAL A 96 21.62 8.43 -0.09
CA VAL A 96 21.52 8.95 -1.46
C VAL A 96 22.69 9.89 -1.79
N ARG A 97 23.13 10.72 -0.82
CA ARG A 97 24.27 11.63 -0.99
C ARG A 97 25.57 10.87 -1.18
N SER A 98 25.82 9.87 -0.32
CA SER A 98 27.03 9.03 -0.36
C SER A 98 27.02 7.98 -1.46
N GLY A 99 25.86 7.66 -2.04
CA GLY A 99 25.68 6.57 -3.00
C GLY A 99 25.57 5.19 -2.34
N LEU A 100 25.59 5.12 -0.99
CA LEU A 100 25.52 3.86 -0.24
C LEU A 100 24.27 3.05 -0.59
N ILE A 101 23.13 3.70 -0.84
CA ILE A 101 21.86 3.02 -1.14
C ILE A 101 21.97 2.01 -2.30
N SER A 102 22.85 2.26 -3.26
CA SER A 102 23.06 1.41 -4.44
C SER A 102 24.18 0.40 -4.31
N THR A 103 25.08 0.62 -3.35
CA THR A 103 26.28 -0.19 -3.11
C THR A 103 26.22 -1.00 -1.82
N ARG A 104 25.08 -0.99 -1.11
CA ARG A 104 24.84 -1.88 0.05
C ARG A 104 25.18 -3.32 -0.31
N ASP A 105 25.81 -4.03 0.62
CA ASP A 105 26.05 -5.47 0.53
C ASP A 105 24.75 -6.28 0.71
N ILE A 106 23.80 -5.74 1.48
CA ILE A 106 22.44 -6.27 1.68
C ILE A 106 21.38 -5.27 1.19
N ASP A 107 20.38 -5.79 0.49
CA ASP A 107 19.27 -5.05 -0.10
C ASP A 107 19.64 -3.74 -0.83
N PRO A 108 20.54 -3.77 -1.86
CA PRO A 108 20.88 -2.59 -2.64
C PRO A 108 19.78 -2.19 -3.64
N TYR A 109 19.54 -0.89 -3.78
CA TYR A 109 18.56 -0.34 -4.71
C TYR A 109 19.20 0.38 -5.89
N ILE A 110 18.62 0.24 -7.07
CA ILE A 110 18.95 1.12 -8.20
C ILE A 110 18.27 2.47 -7.97
N ILE A 111 18.99 3.57 -8.19
CA ILE A 111 18.45 4.92 -8.19
C ILE A 111 18.93 5.64 -9.45
N SER A 112 18.02 6.35 -10.15
CA SER A 112 18.40 7.20 -11.27
C SER A 112 18.99 8.53 -10.76
N GLU A 113 19.79 9.20 -11.58
CA GLU A 113 20.33 10.52 -11.19
C GLU A 113 19.21 11.54 -10.98
N GLU A 114 18.16 11.51 -11.82
CA GLU A 114 16.98 12.37 -11.67
C GLU A 114 16.29 12.18 -10.31
N ASP A 115 16.12 10.93 -9.86
CA ASP A 115 15.50 10.62 -8.57
C ASP A 115 16.41 11.05 -7.42
N ARG A 116 17.72 10.86 -7.56
CA ARG A 116 18.74 11.30 -6.60
C ARG A 116 18.74 12.82 -6.43
N GLU A 117 18.81 13.58 -7.52
CA GLU A 117 18.81 15.05 -7.50
C GLU A 117 17.53 15.61 -6.87
N TYR A 118 16.38 15.00 -7.18
CA TYR A 118 15.11 15.44 -6.59
C TYR A 118 15.07 15.22 -5.07
N ILE A 119 15.51 14.05 -4.59
CA ILE A 119 15.58 13.77 -3.14
C ILE A 119 16.51 14.77 -2.45
N LEU A 120 17.69 15.05 -3.02
CA LEU A 120 18.66 15.98 -2.43
C LEU A 120 18.15 17.42 -2.40
N SER A 121 17.49 17.89 -3.46
CA SER A 121 16.96 19.26 -3.53
C SER A 121 15.76 19.52 -2.62
N THR A 122 15.03 18.48 -2.20
CA THR A 122 13.85 18.59 -1.33
C THR A 122 14.12 18.13 0.11
N GLY A 123 15.31 17.58 0.39
CA GLY A 123 15.69 17.06 1.70
C GLY A 123 15.57 18.07 2.84
N ASP A 124 16.02 19.31 2.62
CA ASP A 124 16.01 20.36 3.65
C ASP A 124 14.60 20.75 4.11
N PHE A 125 13.61 20.66 3.20
CA PHE A 125 12.21 20.84 3.55
C PHE A 125 11.75 19.72 4.50
N TRP A 126 12.02 18.48 4.13
CA TRP A 126 11.58 17.32 4.91
C TRP A 126 12.29 17.14 6.23
N LEU A 127 13.56 17.56 6.34
CA LEU A 127 14.30 17.62 7.61
C LEU A 127 13.63 18.52 8.65
N LYS A 128 12.68 19.38 8.25
CA LYS A 128 11.91 20.26 9.14
C LYS A 128 10.45 19.84 9.28
N GLU A 129 9.88 19.16 8.30
CA GLU A 129 8.43 18.90 8.22
C GLU A 129 8.03 17.43 8.49
N CYS A 130 8.96 16.48 8.38
CA CYS A 130 8.68 15.07 8.63
C CYS A 130 8.32 14.78 10.09
N MET A 131 7.69 13.62 10.32
CA MET A 131 7.31 13.16 11.66
C MET A 131 8.53 13.08 12.59
N SER A 132 9.67 12.54 12.15
CA SER A 132 10.89 12.53 12.96
C SER A 132 11.30 13.93 13.40
N ALA A 133 11.30 14.93 12.51
CA ALA A 133 11.67 16.29 12.86
C ALA A 133 10.77 16.89 13.96
N LYS A 134 9.47 16.61 13.88
CA LYS A 134 8.48 17.03 14.89
C LYS A 134 8.64 16.28 16.22
N THR A 135 8.92 14.98 16.16
CA THR A 135 9.21 14.17 17.35
C THR A 135 10.49 14.65 18.04
N ASP A 136 11.56 14.86 17.27
CA ASP A 136 12.87 15.26 17.77
C ASP A 136 12.77 16.60 18.52
N ALA A 137 11.98 17.54 18.01
CA ALA A 137 11.74 18.85 18.65
C ALA A 137 10.93 18.76 19.97
N ALA A 138 10.21 17.66 20.20
CA ALA A 138 9.42 17.43 21.39
C ALA A 138 10.12 16.56 22.45
N LEU A 139 11.36 16.11 22.17
CA LEU A 139 12.13 15.31 23.11
C LEU A 139 12.49 16.15 24.34
N PRO A 140 12.37 15.60 25.57
CA PRO A 140 12.72 16.33 26.78
C PRO A 140 14.24 16.54 26.86
N ASP A 141 14.69 17.67 27.41
CA ASP A 141 16.13 18.03 27.48
C ASP A 141 17.01 16.93 28.12
N GLY A 142 16.48 16.23 29.13
CA GLY A 142 17.17 15.12 29.80
C GLY A 142 17.43 13.90 28.90
N PHE A 143 16.74 13.78 27.77
CA PHE A 143 16.91 12.68 26.83
C PHE A 143 18.32 12.65 26.21
N LEU A 144 18.89 13.81 25.92
CA LEU A 144 20.19 13.92 25.23
C LEU A 144 21.35 13.36 26.06
N ALA A 145 21.23 13.33 27.39
CA ALA A 145 22.23 12.72 28.27
C ALA A 145 22.23 11.17 28.20
N HIS A 146 21.20 10.57 27.59
CA HIS A 146 20.98 9.13 27.56
C HIS A 146 21.13 8.51 26.15
N ILE A 147 21.35 9.31 25.11
CA ILE A 147 21.64 8.83 23.75
C ILE A 147 23.14 8.53 23.57
N GLY A 148 23.49 7.75 22.54
CA GLY A 148 24.90 7.46 22.21
C GLY A 148 25.63 6.53 23.19
N ASN A 149 24.92 5.95 24.17
CA ASN A 149 25.47 5.04 25.17
C ASN A 149 25.67 3.59 24.68
N GLY A 150 25.39 3.30 23.41
CA GLY A 150 25.48 1.97 22.81
C GLY A 150 24.41 0.96 23.25
N ILE A 151 23.51 1.33 24.17
CA ILE A 151 22.39 0.49 24.64
C ILE A 151 21.14 0.73 23.79
N SER A 152 20.94 1.96 23.34
CA SER A 152 19.78 2.40 22.57
C SER A 152 20.14 2.74 21.13
N LYS A 153 19.22 2.45 20.19
CA LYS A 153 19.30 2.90 18.78
C LYS A 153 18.80 4.34 18.58
N PHE A 154 18.28 4.98 19.63
CA PHE A 154 17.79 6.35 19.57
C PHE A 154 18.95 7.36 19.55
N GLY A 155 18.82 8.38 18.70
CA GLY A 155 19.82 9.41 18.47
C GLY A 155 19.29 10.82 18.76
N PRO A 156 20.06 11.87 18.48
CA PRO A 156 19.61 13.25 18.64
C PRO A 156 18.62 13.68 17.54
N LYS A 157 18.57 12.93 16.43
CA LYS A 157 17.69 13.16 15.29
C LYS A 157 17.21 11.84 14.70
N GLY A 158 16.16 11.92 13.87
CA GLY A 158 15.64 10.78 13.13
C GLY A 158 14.87 9.80 14.02
N ASN A 159 14.41 10.24 15.19
CA ASN A 159 13.66 9.37 16.09
C ASN A 159 12.28 9.04 15.51
N THR A 160 11.72 7.90 15.91
CA THR A 160 10.44 7.38 15.40
C THR A 160 10.35 7.35 13.87
N PRO A 161 11.36 6.82 13.13
CA PRO A 161 11.45 7.04 11.68
C PRO A 161 10.39 6.29 10.84
N HIS A 162 9.62 5.41 11.47
CA HIS A 162 8.63 4.58 10.80
C HIS A 162 7.27 4.68 11.51
N PRO A 163 6.16 4.69 10.75
CA PRO A 163 4.84 4.51 11.32
C PRO A 163 4.69 3.09 11.87
N VAL A 164 3.78 2.90 12.84
CA VAL A 164 3.67 1.68 13.64
C VAL A 164 3.46 0.43 12.78
N GLY A 165 2.38 0.35 12.00
CA GLY A 165 1.99 -0.90 11.34
C GLY A 165 1.63 -2.01 12.35
N HIS A 166 1.98 -3.27 12.07
CA HIS A 166 1.78 -4.42 12.96
C HIS A 166 0.32 -4.70 13.35
N PHE A 167 -0.57 -4.68 12.36
CA PHE A 167 -1.98 -5.03 12.56
C PHE A 167 -2.54 -5.79 11.34
N CYS A 168 -3.66 -6.47 11.57
CA CYS A 168 -4.54 -6.95 10.50
C CYS A 168 -5.70 -5.98 10.36
N THR A 169 -5.93 -5.44 9.17
CA THR A 169 -7.13 -4.64 8.93
C THR A 169 -8.36 -5.52 8.73
N ASN A 170 -9.55 -4.92 8.79
CA ASN A 170 -10.79 -5.63 8.57
C ASN A 170 -11.05 -5.83 7.06
N TYR A 171 -10.26 -6.72 6.43
CA TYR A 171 -10.42 -7.07 5.01
C TYR A 171 -11.80 -7.66 4.72
N GLU A 172 -12.39 -8.40 5.67
CA GLU A 172 -13.75 -8.92 5.52
C GLU A 172 -14.76 -7.80 5.32
N ARG A 173 -14.68 -6.70 6.08
CA ARG A 173 -15.54 -5.53 5.89
C ARG A 173 -15.31 -4.87 4.53
N ALA A 174 -14.06 -4.76 4.07
CA ALA A 174 -13.78 -4.25 2.72
C ALA A 174 -14.45 -5.12 1.64
N ILE A 175 -14.33 -6.45 1.75
CA ILE A 175 -14.85 -7.43 0.79
C ILE A 175 -16.39 -7.49 0.82
N LYS A 176 -17.01 -7.57 2.00
CA LYS A 176 -18.45 -7.80 2.15
C LYS A 176 -19.29 -6.52 2.11
N LYS A 177 -18.69 -5.34 2.31
CA LYS A 177 -19.42 -4.06 2.41
C LYS A 177 -19.06 -3.05 1.33
N GLY A 178 -17.80 -2.99 0.92
CA GLY A 178 -17.29 -1.92 0.05
C GLY A 178 -17.15 -0.57 0.76
N PHE A 179 -16.34 0.31 0.19
CA PHE A 179 -16.01 1.63 0.73
C PHE A 179 -17.07 2.70 0.39
N ALA A 180 -17.98 2.48 -0.56
CA ALA A 180 -19.08 3.41 -0.79
C ALA A 180 -20.03 3.47 0.40
N ALA A 181 -20.37 2.30 0.98
CA ALA A 181 -21.18 2.24 2.19
C ALA A 181 -20.45 2.82 3.41
N ILE A 182 -19.14 2.57 3.56
CA ILE A 182 -18.34 3.15 4.65
C ILE A 182 -18.27 4.69 4.52
N LYS A 183 -18.13 5.21 3.30
CA LYS A 183 -18.21 6.63 3.01
C LYS A 183 -19.57 7.21 3.40
N ALA A 184 -20.66 6.57 2.98
CA ALA A 184 -22.02 7.02 3.32
C ALA A 184 -22.27 7.04 4.84
N GLU A 185 -21.74 6.07 5.59
CA GLU A 185 -21.79 6.07 7.06
C GLU A 185 -21.05 7.27 7.67
N ALA A 186 -19.87 7.61 7.12
CA ALA A 186 -19.12 8.77 7.56
C ALA A 186 -19.85 10.07 7.22
N ASP A 187 -20.39 10.20 6.01
CA ASP A 187 -21.16 11.37 5.56
C ASP A 187 -22.41 11.59 6.41
N ALA A 188 -23.14 10.53 6.77
CA ALA A 188 -24.26 10.62 7.69
C ALA A 188 -23.84 11.11 9.08
N LYS A 189 -22.68 10.67 9.58
CA LYS A 189 -22.14 11.14 10.87
C LYS A 189 -21.66 12.58 10.84
N ILE A 190 -21.17 13.06 9.69
CA ILE A 190 -20.83 14.47 9.45
C ILE A 190 -22.11 15.30 9.57
N ALA A 191 -23.17 14.95 8.82
CA ALA A 191 -24.45 15.66 8.83
C ALA A 191 -25.09 15.69 10.23
N GLU A 192 -25.06 14.56 10.96
CA GLU A 192 -25.57 14.48 12.34
C GLU A 192 -24.86 15.46 13.28
N LEU A 193 -23.53 15.62 13.13
CA LEU A 193 -22.75 16.55 13.96
C LEU A 193 -22.98 18.01 13.58
N GLU A 194 -23.19 18.30 12.30
CA GLU A 194 -23.55 19.64 11.82
C GLU A 194 -24.92 20.08 12.35
N GLU A 195 -25.91 19.17 12.35
CA GLU A 195 -27.25 19.43 12.87
C GLU A 195 -27.25 19.69 14.39
N LYS A 196 -26.50 18.89 15.16
CA LYS A 196 -26.39 19.05 16.62
C LYS A 196 -25.55 20.25 17.04
N GLY A 197 -24.75 20.79 16.12
CA GLY A 197 -23.70 21.76 16.41
C GLY A 197 -22.42 21.11 16.93
N ILE A 198 -21.28 21.71 16.58
CA ILE A 198 -19.94 21.21 16.86
C ILE A 198 -19.32 22.06 17.97
N TYR A 199 -19.22 21.50 19.18
CA TYR A 199 -18.70 22.18 20.37
C TYR A 199 -17.56 21.39 21.03
N GLY A 200 -16.59 22.09 21.63
CA GLY A 200 -15.45 21.49 22.32
C GLY A 200 -14.73 20.43 21.47
N ASP A 201 -14.44 19.28 22.07
CA ASP A 201 -13.69 18.20 21.42
C ASP A 201 -14.45 17.44 20.32
N SER A 202 -15.74 17.74 20.10
CA SER A 202 -16.51 17.10 19.02
C SER A 202 -15.99 17.46 17.62
N ILE A 203 -15.21 18.55 17.50
CA ILE A 203 -14.49 18.90 16.27
C ILE A 203 -13.53 17.79 15.82
N ASN A 204 -12.93 17.07 16.76
CA ASN A 204 -12.03 15.95 16.45
C ASN A 204 -12.80 14.80 15.80
N LYS A 205 -13.99 14.48 16.34
CA LYS A 205 -14.89 13.47 15.78
C LYS A 205 -15.43 13.88 14.40
N TYR A 206 -15.79 15.15 14.24
CA TYR A 206 -16.21 15.70 12.94
C TYR A 206 -15.12 15.56 11.88
N ASN A 207 -13.89 16.00 12.20
CA ASN A 207 -12.76 15.91 11.28
C ASN A 207 -12.33 14.46 11.02
N PHE A 208 -12.53 13.55 11.98
CA PHE A 208 -12.31 12.12 11.80
C PHE A 208 -13.25 11.52 10.74
N TYR A 209 -14.55 11.80 10.78
CA TYR A 209 -15.47 11.29 9.75
C TYR A 209 -15.22 11.93 8.39
N ARG A 210 -14.86 13.23 8.35
CA ARG A 210 -14.43 13.88 7.11
C ARG A 210 -13.21 13.19 6.50
N ALA A 211 -12.23 12.85 7.32
CA ALA A 211 -11.06 12.10 6.87
C ALA A 211 -11.44 10.73 6.30
N ILE A 212 -12.35 9.99 6.96
CA ILE A 212 -12.84 8.70 6.44
C ILE A 212 -13.50 8.88 5.07
N SER A 213 -14.38 9.87 4.91
CA SER A 213 -15.08 10.12 3.65
C SER A 213 -14.10 10.38 2.49
N ILE A 214 -13.10 11.25 2.72
CA ILE A 214 -12.05 11.59 1.75
C ILE A 214 -11.18 10.36 1.40
N VAL A 215 -10.80 9.55 2.39
CA VAL A 215 -9.97 8.36 2.18
C VAL A 215 -10.73 7.30 1.38
N CYS A 216 -12.01 7.06 1.70
CA CYS A 216 -12.85 6.12 0.96
C CYS A 216 -12.99 6.55 -0.51
N GLU A 217 -13.20 7.85 -0.76
CA GLU A 217 -13.25 8.40 -2.10
C GLU A 217 -11.94 8.18 -2.86
N GLY A 218 -10.79 8.45 -2.22
CA GLY A 218 -9.47 8.19 -2.82
C GLY A 218 -9.27 6.72 -3.21
N MET A 219 -9.60 5.78 -2.33
CA MET A 219 -9.49 4.34 -2.62
C MET A 219 -10.34 3.92 -3.82
N ILE A 220 -11.56 4.44 -3.93
CA ILE A 220 -12.43 4.19 -5.08
C ILE A 220 -11.80 4.77 -6.35
N ILE A 221 -11.33 6.03 -6.32
CA ILE A 221 -10.71 6.69 -7.47
C ILE A 221 -9.53 5.88 -8.01
N LEU A 222 -8.62 5.45 -7.13
CA LEU A 222 -7.45 4.67 -7.55
C LEU A 222 -7.87 3.42 -8.32
N THR A 223 -8.86 2.70 -7.80
CA THR A 223 -9.34 1.44 -8.40
C THR A 223 -10.00 1.70 -9.76
N LYS A 224 -10.77 2.78 -9.91
CA LYS A 224 -11.35 3.20 -11.21
C LYS A 224 -10.29 3.59 -12.23
N ARG A 225 -9.16 4.17 -11.80
CA ARG A 225 -8.03 4.46 -12.70
C ARG A 225 -7.40 3.17 -13.23
N TYR A 226 -7.27 2.14 -12.40
CA TYR A 226 -6.87 0.81 -12.85
C TYR A 226 -7.90 0.19 -13.82
N ALA A 227 -9.19 0.33 -13.54
CA ALA A 227 -10.25 -0.16 -14.43
C ALA A 227 -10.19 0.48 -15.83
N LYS A 228 -9.98 1.81 -15.86
CA LYS A 228 -9.76 2.56 -17.11
C LYS A 228 -8.54 2.04 -17.87
N LEU A 229 -7.40 1.85 -17.20
CA LEU A 229 -6.18 1.32 -17.84
C LEU A 229 -6.38 -0.11 -18.38
N ALA A 230 -7.12 -0.96 -17.66
CA ALA A 230 -7.45 -2.31 -18.12
C ALA A 230 -8.31 -2.27 -19.40
N ALA A 231 -9.33 -1.40 -19.45
CA ALA A 231 -10.17 -1.21 -20.63
C ALA A 231 -9.39 -0.65 -21.83
N GLU A 232 -8.51 0.32 -21.61
CA GLU A 232 -7.63 0.88 -22.66
C GLU A 232 -6.70 -0.18 -23.24
N LYS A 233 -6.12 -1.04 -22.39
CA LYS A 233 -5.29 -2.17 -22.84
C LYS A 233 -6.12 -3.22 -23.59
N ALA A 234 -7.32 -3.55 -23.11
CA ALA A 234 -8.21 -4.50 -23.78
C ALA A 234 -8.60 -4.05 -25.20
N ALA A 235 -8.79 -2.74 -25.42
CA ALA A 235 -9.20 -2.19 -26.71
C ALA A 235 -8.16 -2.39 -27.82
N VAL A 236 -6.88 -2.47 -27.46
CA VAL A 236 -5.75 -2.64 -28.40
C VAL A 236 -5.12 -4.03 -28.35
N GLU A 237 -5.58 -4.91 -27.46
CA GLU A 237 -5.07 -6.27 -27.30
C GLU A 237 -5.52 -7.15 -28.48
N LYS A 238 -4.55 -7.91 -29.02
CA LYS A 238 -4.74 -8.77 -30.18
C LYS A 238 -4.98 -10.23 -29.80
N ASP A 239 -4.41 -10.68 -28.68
CA ASP A 239 -4.68 -12.01 -28.16
C ASP A 239 -6.10 -12.05 -27.55
N PRO A 240 -7.04 -12.84 -28.12
CA PRO A 240 -8.41 -12.90 -27.61
C PRO A 240 -8.51 -13.40 -26.16
N VAL A 241 -7.56 -14.25 -25.72
CA VAL A 241 -7.53 -14.73 -24.33
C VAL A 241 -7.16 -13.59 -23.40
N ARG A 242 -6.04 -12.91 -23.69
CA ARG A 242 -5.59 -11.77 -22.88
C ARG A 242 -6.60 -10.61 -22.90
N LYS A 243 -7.24 -10.35 -24.04
CA LYS A 243 -8.30 -9.34 -24.15
C LYS A 243 -9.44 -9.62 -23.19
N LYS A 244 -9.94 -10.88 -23.16
CA LYS A 244 -11.00 -11.29 -22.24
C LYS A 244 -10.59 -11.15 -20.77
N GLU A 245 -9.33 -11.45 -20.43
CA GLU A 245 -8.81 -11.21 -19.08
C GLU A 245 -8.83 -9.72 -18.72
N LEU A 246 -8.37 -8.85 -19.62
CA LEU A 246 -8.34 -7.40 -19.39
C LEU A 246 -9.75 -6.80 -19.27
N GLU A 247 -10.71 -7.28 -20.07
CA GLU A 247 -12.13 -6.90 -19.96
C GLU A 247 -12.72 -7.35 -18.61
N ALA A 248 -12.44 -8.58 -18.18
CA ALA A 248 -12.86 -9.07 -16.87
C ALA A 248 -12.21 -8.27 -15.72
N MET A 249 -10.93 -7.94 -15.83
CA MET A 249 -10.24 -7.06 -14.87
C MET A 249 -10.89 -5.68 -14.84
N ALA A 250 -11.25 -5.10 -15.99
CA ALA A 250 -11.91 -3.81 -16.05
C ALA A 250 -13.30 -3.83 -15.37
N ASP A 251 -14.08 -4.90 -15.53
CA ASP A 251 -15.34 -5.10 -14.78
C ASP A 251 -15.09 -5.20 -13.26
N THR A 252 -14.17 -6.09 -12.86
CA THR A 252 -13.78 -6.29 -11.47
C THR A 252 -13.32 -4.98 -10.84
N LEU A 253 -12.43 -4.23 -11.47
CA LEU A 253 -11.87 -2.97 -10.95
C LEU A 253 -12.89 -1.82 -10.95
N ASN A 254 -13.89 -1.86 -11.82
CA ASN A 254 -15.03 -0.94 -11.75
C ASN A 254 -16.01 -1.30 -10.62
N TRP A 255 -15.90 -2.49 -10.02
CA TRP A 255 -16.81 -2.93 -8.98
C TRP A 255 -16.16 -2.97 -7.59
N CYS A 256 -14.97 -3.56 -7.53
CA CYS A 256 -14.20 -3.81 -6.32
C CYS A 256 -13.84 -2.49 -5.63
N MET A 257 -13.62 -2.56 -4.32
CA MET A 257 -13.48 -1.39 -3.43
C MET A 257 -14.76 -0.54 -3.29
N GLU A 258 -15.57 -0.32 -4.32
CA GLU A 258 -16.81 0.48 -4.18
C GLU A 258 -17.94 -0.32 -3.55
N LYS A 259 -18.16 -1.55 -4.03
CA LYS A 259 -19.33 -2.39 -3.72
C LYS A 259 -18.93 -3.73 -3.10
N PRO A 260 -19.85 -4.46 -2.45
CA PRO A 260 -19.62 -5.83 -1.98
C PRO A 260 -19.17 -6.76 -3.11
N CYS A 261 -18.14 -7.59 -2.87
CA CYS A 261 -17.60 -8.51 -3.87
C CYS A 261 -18.66 -9.52 -4.34
N ARG A 262 -18.66 -9.87 -5.63
CA ARG A 262 -19.59 -10.83 -6.24
C ARG A 262 -18.96 -12.20 -6.47
N THR A 263 -17.65 -12.22 -6.70
CA THR A 263 -16.87 -13.38 -7.14
C THR A 263 -15.58 -13.53 -6.33
N PHE A 264 -14.90 -14.66 -6.48
CA PHE A 264 -13.58 -14.90 -5.94
C PHE A 264 -12.54 -13.91 -6.49
N HIS A 265 -12.65 -13.55 -7.77
CA HIS A 265 -11.76 -12.56 -8.38
C HIS A 265 -11.99 -11.15 -7.81
N ASP A 266 -13.25 -10.73 -7.62
CA ASP A 266 -13.59 -9.48 -6.92
C ASP A 266 -12.97 -9.46 -5.52
N ALA A 267 -13.04 -10.58 -4.79
CA ALA A 267 -12.54 -10.68 -3.42
C ALA A 267 -11.02 -10.59 -3.32
N ILE A 268 -10.27 -11.32 -4.16
CA ILE A 268 -8.79 -11.23 -4.20
C ILE A 268 -8.34 -9.84 -4.66
N GLN A 269 -8.99 -9.28 -5.69
CA GLN A 269 -8.63 -7.97 -6.19
C GLN A 269 -8.92 -6.87 -5.15
N THR A 270 -10.04 -6.96 -4.41
CA THR A 270 -10.33 -6.06 -3.28
C THR A 270 -9.31 -6.21 -2.16
N LEU A 271 -8.97 -7.45 -1.79
CA LEU A 271 -7.98 -7.75 -0.76
C LEU A 271 -6.64 -7.07 -1.07
N PHE A 272 -6.14 -7.27 -2.29
CA PHE A 272 -4.85 -6.73 -2.70
C PHE A 272 -4.88 -5.22 -2.95
N MET A 273 -5.97 -4.68 -3.51
CA MET A 273 -6.09 -3.23 -3.71
C MET A 273 -6.20 -2.48 -2.37
N TYR A 274 -6.93 -3.03 -1.40
CA TYR A 274 -6.99 -2.46 -0.06
C TYR A 274 -5.61 -2.50 0.62
N GLN A 275 -4.88 -3.62 0.52
CA GLN A 275 -3.49 -3.70 0.99
C GLN A 275 -2.59 -2.65 0.32
N THR A 276 -2.71 -2.49 -0.99
CA THR A 276 -1.96 -1.47 -1.75
C THR A 276 -2.25 -0.07 -1.21
N CYS A 277 -3.52 0.26 -0.95
CA CYS A 277 -3.93 1.53 -0.38
C CYS A 277 -3.31 1.76 1.01
N LEU A 278 -3.33 0.75 1.88
CA LEU A 278 -2.70 0.84 3.20
C LEU A 278 -1.21 1.15 3.10
N CYS A 279 -0.50 0.49 2.18
CA CYS A 279 0.90 0.76 1.98
C CYS A 279 1.18 2.12 1.32
N LEU A 280 0.31 2.60 0.43
CA LEU A 280 0.46 3.95 -0.13
C LEU A 280 0.30 5.04 0.93
N ASP A 281 -0.49 4.82 1.98
CA ASP A 281 -0.68 5.81 3.05
C ASP A 281 0.60 6.09 3.82
N ALA A 282 1.32 5.06 4.27
CA ALA A 282 2.54 5.24 5.06
C ALA A 282 3.50 4.03 4.99
N ASN A 283 4.77 4.24 5.37
CA ASN A 283 5.83 3.22 5.35
C ASN A 283 5.70 2.15 6.45
N MET A 284 4.53 1.53 6.57
CA MET A 284 4.20 0.59 7.66
C MET A 284 4.84 -0.78 7.42
N HIS A 285 5.26 -1.43 8.50
CA HIS A 285 5.71 -2.83 8.49
C HIS A 285 4.65 -3.72 9.12
N GLY A 286 4.56 -4.99 8.73
CA GLY A 286 3.73 -5.94 9.44
C GLY A 286 2.23 -5.80 9.18
N ILE A 287 1.81 -5.10 8.11
CA ILE A 287 0.39 -5.05 7.72
C ILE A 287 0.02 -6.40 7.15
N SER A 288 -0.53 -7.25 8.02
CA SER A 288 -0.77 -8.66 7.74
C SER A 288 -2.19 -8.87 7.25
N PHE A 289 -2.35 -9.82 6.34
CA PHE A 289 -3.64 -10.17 5.74
C PHE A 289 -4.55 -10.94 6.73
N GLY A 290 -3.99 -11.55 7.77
CA GLY A 290 -4.76 -12.36 8.71
C GLY A 290 -5.28 -13.65 8.05
N ARG A 291 -6.51 -14.07 8.38
CA ARG A 291 -7.08 -15.36 7.98
C ARG A 291 -7.63 -15.37 6.54
N VAL A 292 -6.72 -15.41 5.57
CA VAL A 292 -7.02 -15.32 4.11
C VAL A 292 -8.01 -16.36 3.64
N ASP A 293 -7.90 -17.57 4.16
CA ASP A 293 -8.80 -18.69 3.87
C ASP A 293 -10.25 -18.41 4.26
N GLN A 294 -10.49 -17.64 5.32
CA GLN A 294 -11.85 -17.44 5.85
C GLN A 294 -12.65 -16.41 5.03
N TYR A 295 -12.04 -15.29 4.65
CA TYR A 295 -12.76 -14.26 3.87
C TYR A 295 -12.73 -14.48 2.35
N LEU A 296 -11.85 -15.34 1.83
CA LEU A 296 -11.86 -15.75 0.42
C LEU A 296 -12.56 -17.09 0.18
N GLY A 297 -12.58 -17.99 1.17
CA GLY A 297 -13.04 -19.37 1.02
C GLY A 297 -14.52 -19.49 0.61
N ASP A 298 -15.39 -18.62 1.14
CA ASP A 298 -16.81 -18.61 0.78
C ASP A 298 -17.01 -18.25 -0.71
N PHE A 299 -16.23 -17.28 -1.22
CA PHE A 299 -16.27 -16.89 -2.63
C PHE A 299 -15.71 -17.97 -3.55
N TYR A 300 -14.61 -18.62 -3.14
CA TYR A 300 -14.06 -19.77 -3.87
C TYR A 300 -15.11 -20.86 -4.00
N LYS A 301 -15.73 -21.27 -2.88
CA LYS A 301 -16.75 -22.32 -2.88
C LYS A 301 -17.94 -21.96 -3.78
N ALA A 302 -18.48 -20.74 -3.65
CA ALA A 302 -19.62 -20.30 -4.43
C ALA A 302 -19.34 -20.24 -5.94
N ASP A 303 -18.13 -19.84 -6.34
CA ASP A 303 -17.75 -19.78 -7.75
C ASP A 303 -17.48 -21.17 -8.36
N ILE A 304 -16.94 -22.11 -7.57
CA ILE A 304 -16.77 -23.51 -7.97
C ILE A 304 -18.16 -24.17 -8.17
N GLU A 305 -19.07 -24.02 -7.21
CA GLU A 305 -20.42 -24.59 -7.27
C GLU A 305 -21.24 -24.04 -8.44
N ALA A 306 -21.03 -22.77 -8.78
CA ALA A 306 -21.70 -22.12 -9.91
C ALA A 306 -21.00 -22.33 -11.26
N GLY A 307 -19.89 -23.07 -11.31
CA GLY A 307 -19.13 -23.31 -12.54
C GLY A 307 -18.46 -22.06 -13.15
N ARG A 308 -18.30 -20.99 -12.36
CA ARG A 308 -17.61 -19.75 -12.79
C ARG A 308 -16.09 -19.86 -12.69
N LEU A 309 -15.61 -20.75 -11.82
CA LEU A 309 -14.20 -20.92 -11.49
C LEU A 309 -13.83 -22.40 -11.57
N THR A 310 -12.63 -22.70 -12.02
CA THR A 310 -12.04 -24.04 -11.90
C THR A 310 -11.02 -24.06 -10.76
N PRO A 311 -10.82 -25.21 -10.09
CA PRO A 311 -9.76 -25.33 -9.07
C PRO A 311 -8.38 -24.92 -9.60
N GLU A 312 -8.06 -25.27 -10.86
CA GLU A 312 -6.80 -24.92 -11.50
C GLU A 312 -6.61 -23.41 -11.66
N TYR A 313 -7.64 -22.70 -12.13
CA TYR A 313 -7.57 -21.24 -12.28
C TYR A 313 -7.59 -20.52 -10.92
N ALA A 314 -8.31 -21.06 -9.94
CA ALA A 314 -8.28 -20.54 -8.57
C ALA A 314 -6.88 -20.63 -7.95
N GLN A 315 -6.20 -21.76 -8.14
CA GLN A 315 -4.81 -21.93 -7.70
C GLN A 315 -3.89 -20.93 -8.38
N GLU A 316 -4.03 -20.75 -9.69
CA GLU A 316 -3.24 -19.77 -10.43
C GLU A 316 -3.47 -18.34 -9.94
N LEU A 317 -4.73 -17.94 -9.65
CA LEU A 317 -5.03 -16.62 -9.08
C LEU A 317 -4.34 -16.40 -7.73
N MET A 318 -4.29 -17.43 -6.88
CA MET A 318 -3.59 -17.36 -5.59
C MET A 318 -2.07 -17.28 -5.77
N ASP A 319 -1.50 -18.05 -6.69
CA ASP A 319 -0.06 -17.99 -6.99
C ASP A 319 0.35 -16.58 -7.47
N LEU A 320 -0.47 -15.98 -8.34
CA LEU A 320 -0.27 -14.63 -8.84
C LEU A 320 -0.45 -13.57 -7.76
N PHE A 321 -1.45 -13.74 -6.88
CA PHE A 321 -1.63 -12.89 -5.70
C PHE A 321 -0.40 -12.93 -4.77
N TYR A 322 0.17 -14.11 -4.49
CA TYR A 322 1.39 -14.21 -3.67
C TYR A 322 2.58 -13.50 -4.33
N LEU A 323 2.73 -13.60 -5.65
CA LEU A 323 3.76 -12.86 -6.38
C LEU A 323 3.53 -11.34 -6.29
N LYS A 324 2.28 -10.87 -6.36
CA LYS A 324 1.93 -9.46 -6.15
C LYS A 324 2.26 -8.97 -4.75
N VAL A 325 2.03 -9.80 -3.72
CA VAL A 325 2.43 -9.48 -2.34
C VAL A 325 3.95 -9.44 -2.20
N ALA A 326 4.66 -10.40 -2.79
CA ALA A 326 6.13 -10.45 -2.77
C ALA A 326 6.76 -9.26 -3.51
N GLU A 327 6.09 -8.74 -4.53
CA GLU A 327 6.53 -7.57 -5.29
C GLU A 327 6.56 -6.28 -4.45
N MET A 328 5.71 -6.18 -3.41
CA MET A 328 5.63 -5.02 -2.53
C MET A 328 6.92 -4.86 -1.73
N ASN A 329 7.53 -3.68 -1.83
CA ASN A 329 8.83 -3.40 -1.24
C ASN A 329 8.75 -2.25 -0.24
N LYS A 330 9.59 -2.33 0.78
CA LYS A 330 9.65 -1.38 1.89
C LYS A 330 11.09 -0.90 2.07
N PRO A 331 11.38 0.40 1.99
CA PRO A 331 12.74 0.87 2.16
C PRO A 331 13.02 1.02 3.65
N TRP A 332 14.23 0.63 4.02
CA TRP A 332 14.77 0.74 5.37
C TRP A 332 16.14 1.42 5.30
N SER A 333 16.56 2.06 6.40
CA SER A 333 17.96 2.44 6.55
C SER A 333 18.86 1.21 6.52
N TYR A 334 20.12 1.39 6.15
CA TYR A 334 21.08 0.29 6.08
C TYR A 334 21.18 -0.46 7.43
N ILE A 335 21.26 0.27 8.55
CA ILE A 335 21.29 -0.31 9.91
C ILE A 335 20.03 -1.15 10.20
N ALA A 336 18.85 -0.69 9.81
CA ALA A 336 17.62 -1.45 10.01
C ALA A 336 17.57 -2.71 9.12
N THR A 337 18.11 -2.60 7.91
CA THR A 337 18.23 -3.70 6.94
C THR A 337 19.11 -4.83 7.50
N GLN A 338 20.18 -4.51 8.23
CA GLN A 338 21.02 -5.53 8.89
C GLN A 338 20.27 -6.41 9.89
N SER A 339 19.18 -5.89 10.49
CA SER A 339 18.33 -6.68 11.38
C SER A 339 17.22 -7.45 10.65
N ASN A 340 16.81 -7.00 9.45
CA ASN A 340 15.70 -7.58 8.69
C ASN A 340 15.98 -7.56 7.17
N PRO A 341 16.97 -8.32 6.68
CA PRO A 341 17.34 -8.32 5.27
C PRO A 341 16.31 -9.07 4.39
N GLY A 342 16.41 -8.91 3.07
CA GLY A 342 15.61 -9.65 2.10
C GLY A 342 14.38 -8.91 1.60
N TYR A 343 14.38 -7.57 1.64
CA TYR A 343 13.30 -6.71 1.16
C TYR A 343 11.94 -6.99 1.81
N THR A 344 11.95 -7.46 3.07
CA THR A 344 10.72 -7.88 3.74
C THR A 344 9.86 -6.70 4.17
N SER A 345 8.55 -6.83 3.92
CA SER A 345 7.49 -5.93 4.39
C SER A 345 6.69 -6.51 5.56
N GLY A 346 6.98 -7.75 6.00
CA GLY A 346 6.35 -8.39 7.16
C GLY A 346 4.88 -8.77 6.97
N GLN A 347 4.43 -8.95 5.73
CA GLN A 347 3.02 -9.22 5.43
C GLN A 347 2.68 -10.70 5.66
N LEU A 348 2.06 -11.02 6.81
CA LEU A 348 1.73 -12.40 7.18
C LEU A 348 0.33 -12.80 6.73
N MET A 349 0.18 -14.09 6.43
CA MET A 349 -1.09 -14.75 6.12
C MET A 349 -1.27 -15.93 7.06
N THR A 350 -2.45 -16.05 7.64
CA THR A 350 -2.87 -17.16 8.51
C THR A 350 -3.85 -18.03 7.75
N LEU A 351 -3.76 -19.34 7.93
CA LEU A 351 -4.67 -20.33 7.37
C LEU A 351 -5.13 -21.28 8.48
N GLY A 352 -6.34 -21.82 8.38
CA GLY A 352 -6.88 -22.79 9.33
C GLY A 352 -7.25 -22.16 10.67
N GLY A 353 -7.17 -22.94 11.74
CA GLY A 353 -7.69 -22.59 13.07
C GLY A 353 -9.15 -23.03 13.27
N VAL A 354 -9.86 -22.36 14.18
CA VAL A 354 -11.24 -22.71 14.59
C VAL A 354 -12.19 -21.56 14.24
N LYS A 355 -13.45 -21.85 13.95
CA LYS A 355 -14.46 -20.81 13.69
C LYS A 355 -14.99 -20.26 15.03
N PRO A 356 -15.74 -19.13 15.04
CA PRO A 356 -16.29 -18.58 16.27
C PRO A 356 -17.20 -19.55 17.05
N ASP A 357 -17.79 -20.54 16.39
CA ASP A 357 -18.70 -21.55 16.94
C ASP A 357 -18.02 -22.84 17.41
N GLY A 358 -16.68 -22.94 17.31
CA GLY A 358 -15.92 -24.14 17.60
C GLY A 358 -15.51 -24.89 16.34
#